data_AF-A0A397VKP6-F1
#
_entry.id   AF-A0A397VKP6-F1
#
_cell.length_a   1.000
_cell.length_b   1.000
_cell.length_c   1.000
_cell.angle_alpha   90.00
_cell.angle_beta   90.00
_cell.angle_gamma   90.00
#
_symmetry.space_group_name_H-M   'P 1'
#
loop_
_entity.id
_entity.type
_entity.pdbx_description
1 polymer ?
#
loop_
_entity_poly.entity_id
_entity_poly.type
_entity_poly.pdbx_seq_one_letter_code
_entity_poly.pdbx_strand_id
1 'polypeptide(L)'
;MSETQDACLGAAEIIADTATEILAVYFPIVSTISKITKRIYDTYHDAECNKQICEVLAKRVKNAEGLIDKIIKDIGGNQEKFRKRSYYLAFKHYENTLKNIGEFTEKVSKYKGFIKYFTSKVTKERLKSLTEEYDTCMRDLHFTMYVTNEQDRKEEAQKIEESLNEVEETIRKLDVGVDNINQKLDALVQSIDLIQSKIDQSNTKNLRSDVQAQRIDHKELSSPHVQTDNDIRNNGNIIKKFLNNTIEVACKSIKDFKNSESELAILGKFSHSPYIVRFYGLTKFDNCDFMVLDWAEYGTLRDVYSKYDIPWTRKIKILRNICRGLVYLRSVNIFHHDLRCKNVFVREDLEPRLGNFKRSRVIDGPTTNLGGILVDVVHWMAPELLEKYQDQSTEKLLEC
;
A
#
# COMPACT_ATOMS: atom_id res chain seq x y z
N MET A 1 47.32 7.53 -10.52
CA MET A 1 47.78 7.89 -11.88
C MET A 1 46.58 8.10 -12.82
N SER A 2 45.48 8.71 -12.33
CA SER A 2 44.21 8.81 -13.06
C SER A 2 43.46 10.14 -12.83
N GLU A 3 44.15 11.21 -12.40
CA GLU A 3 43.50 12.53 -12.16
C GLU A 3 44.17 13.68 -12.92
N THR A 4 45.29 13.43 -13.61
CA THR A 4 46.05 14.49 -14.30
C THR A 4 45.74 14.63 -15.79
N GLN A 5 44.88 13.78 -16.38
CA GLN A 5 44.51 13.88 -17.80
C GLN A 5 43.25 14.72 -18.06
N ASP A 6 42.39 14.95 -17.06
CA ASP A 6 41.17 15.76 -17.20
C ASP A 6 41.42 17.29 -17.17
N ALA A 7 42.63 17.73 -16.81
CA ALA A 7 42.94 19.15 -16.61
C ALA A 7 43.63 19.85 -17.79
N CYS A 8 44.07 19.14 -18.84
CA CYS A 8 44.91 19.73 -19.91
C CYS A 8 44.19 20.10 -21.22
N LEU A 9 42.85 20.01 -21.30
CA LEU A 9 42.10 20.44 -22.49
C LEU A 9 41.72 21.93 -22.42
N GLY A 10 42.73 22.78 -22.32
CA GLY A 10 42.63 24.22 -22.60
C GLY A 10 42.84 24.46 -24.11
N ALA A 11 41.79 24.93 -24.80
CA ALA A 11 41.81 25.46 -26.17
C ALA A 11 42.11 24.55 -27.38
N ALA A 12 42.18 23.21 -27.28
CA ALA A 12 42.34 22.33 -28.45
C ALA A 12 41.02 21.66 -28.89
N GLU A 13 40.79 21.55 -30.21
CA GLU A 13 39.83 20.60 -30.81
C GLU A 13 40.17 19.17 -30.36
N ILE A 14 39.19 18.26 -30.42
CA ILE A 14 39.47 16.84 -30.15
C ILE A 14 40.48 16.37 -31.21
N ILE A 15 41.70 16.03 -30.76
CA ILE A 15 42.82 15.58 -31.59
C ILE A 15 42.56 14.13 -32.06
N ALA A 16 41.53 13.95 -32.87
CA ALA A 16 41.13 12.67 -33.46
C ALA A 16 40.98 12.83 -34.98
N ASP A 17 41.91 12.22 -35.71
CA ASP A 17 42.07 12.38 -37.15
C ASP A 17 41.27 11.35 -37.94
N THR A 18 40.91 10.22 -37.32
CA THR A 18 40.12 9.16 -37.95
C THR A 18 38.76 8.93 -37.28
N ALA A 19 37.79 8.41 -38.03
CA ALA A 19 36.49 7.99 -37.47
C ALA A 19 36.66 6.99 -36.30
N THR A 20 37.68 6.14 -36.36
CA THR A 20 38.03 5.17 -35.33
C THR A 20 38.50 5.83 -34.03
N GLU A 21 39.30 6.89 -34.13
CA GLU A 21 39.73 7.67 -32.95
C GLU A 21 38.57 8.45 -32.33
N ILE A 22 37.71 9.05 -33.15
CA ILE A 22 36.48 9.69 -32.68
C ILE A 22 35.60 8.66 -31.95
N LEU A 23 35.39 7.49 -32.54
CA LEU A 23 34.64 6.40 -31.91
C LEU A 23 35.24 6.00 -30.55
N ALA A 24 36.57 5.91 -30.44
CA ALA A 24 37.24 5.57 -29.19
C ALA A 24 36.98 6.59 -28.07
N VAL A 25 36.82 7.87 -28.40
CA VAL A 25 36.48 8.95 -27.44
C VAL A 25 35.04 8.83 -26.94
N TYR A 26 34.08 8.58 -27.83
CA TYR A 26 32.65 8.55 -27.46
C TYR A 26 32.17 7.20 -26.92
N PHE A 27 32.86 6.10 -27.25
CA PHE A 27 32.45 4.74 -26.85
C PHE A 27 32.30 4.56 -25.33
N PRO A 28 33.23 5.02 -24.47
CA PRO A 28 33.06 4.91 -23.01
C PRO A 28 31.84 5.66 -22.49
N ILE A 29 31.55 6.83 -23.04
CA ILE A 29 30.39 7.67 -22.67
C ILE A 29 29.10 6.94 -23.04
N VAL A 30 29.01 6.42 -24.26
CA VAL A 30 27.82 5.69 -24.72
C VAL A 30 27.61 4.39 -23.93
N SER A 31 28.68 3.63 -23.66
CA SER A 31 28.58 2.43 -22.82
C SER A 31 28.04 2.76 -21.43
N THR A 32 28.47 3.88 -20.86
CA THR A 32 27.97 4.36 -19.56
C THR A 32 26.50 4.77 -19.63
N ILE A 33 26.10 5.50 -20.68
CA ILE A 33 24.71 5.90 -20.92
C ILE A 33 23.78 4.68 -21.04
N SER A 34 24.15 3.65 -21.80
CA SER A 34 23.31 2.45 -21.96
C SER A 34 23.15 1.70 -20.63
N LYS A 35 24.23 1.57 -19.84
CA LYS A 35 24.17 0.98 -18.48
C LYS A 35 23.22 1.75 -17.56
N ILE A 36 23.30 3.09 -17.55
CA ILE A 36 22.41 3.94 -16.75
C ILE A 36 20.96 3.81 -17.22
N THR A 37 20.73 3.85 -18.52
CA THR A 37 19.39 3.74 -19.12
C THR A 37 18.73 2.42 -18.74
N LYS A 38 19.46 1.30 -18.87
CA LYS A 38 18.99 -0.01 -18.43
C LYS A 38 18.63 -0.01 -16.95
N ARG A 39 19.52 0.52 -16.09
CA ARG A 39 19.29 0.61 -14.65
C ARG A 39 18.05 1.43 -14.29
N ILE A 40 17.80 2.55 -14.98
CA ILE A 40 16.58 3.35 -14.79
C ILE A 40 15.34 2.53 -15.15
N TYR A 41 15.38 1.80 -16.26
CA TYR A 41 14.27 0.99 -16.73
C TYR A 41 13.97 -0.18 -15.79
N ASP A 42 15.02 -0.87 -15.30
CA ASP A 42 14.89 -1.94 -14.30
C ASP A 42 14.31 -1.37 -12.99
N THR A 43 14.82 -0.22 -12.53
CA THR A 43 14.31 0.48 -11.33
C THR A 43 12.83 0.86 -11.44
N TYR A 44 12.36 1.22 -12.64
CA TYR A 44 10.96 1.49 -12.91
C TYR A 44 10.09 0.23 -12.76
N HIS A 45 10.52 -0.91 -13.30
CA HIS A 45 9.76 -2.17 -13.17
C HIS A 45 9.71 -2.66 -11.72
N ASP A 46 10.81 -2.47 -10.99
CA ASP A 46 10.95 -2.85 -9.58
C ASP A 46 10.47 -1.76 -8.59
N ALA A 47 9.78 -0.73 -9.10
CA ALA A 47 9.31 0.38 -8.30
C ALA A 47 8.17 -0.04 -7.37
N GLU A 48 8.39 0.16 -6.07
CA GLU A 48 7.45 -0.13 -5.00
C GLU A 48 6.43 1.02 -4.81
N CYS A 49 6.83 2.22 -5.20
CA CYS A 49 6.04 3.45 -5.14
C CYS A 49 6.41 4.40 -6.29
N ASN A 50 5.62 5.47 -6.49
CA ASN A 50 5.85 6.48 -7.53
C ASN A 50 6.00 5.91 -8.95
N LYS A 51 5.32 4.79 -9.24
CA LYS A 51 5.49 4.03 -10.49
C LYS A 51 5.32 4.89 -11.74
N GLN A 52 4.39 5.84 -11.73
CA GLN A 52 4.18 6.79 -12.83
C GLN A 52 5.35 7.78 -13.04
N ILE A 53 5.97 8.27 -11.95
CA ILE A 53 7.14 9.16 -12.05
C ILE A 53 8.30 8.37 -12.65
N CYS A 54 8.54 7.16 -12.13
CA CYS A 54 9.54 6.25 -12.65
C CYS A 54 9.26 5.90 -14.13
N GLU A 55 7.99 5.70 -14.51
CA GLU A 55 7.58 5.39 -15.88
C GLU A 55 7.90 6.52 -16.84
N VAL A 56 7.57 7.77 -16.49
CA VAL A 56 7.82 8.94 -17.35
C VAL A 56 9.32 9.13 -17.58
N LEU A 57 10.12 9.03 -16.51
CA LEU A 57 11.57 9.11 -16.62
C LEU A 57 12.14 7.94 -17.44
N ALA A 58 11.69 6.72 -17.19
CA ALA A 58 12.14 5.52 -17.91
C ALA A 58 11.81 5.55 -19.40
N LYS A 59 10.60 5.97 -19.77
CA LYS A 59 10.18 6.12 -21.18
C LYS A 59 11.04 7.15 -21.90
N ARG A 60 11.33 8.29 -21.26
CA ARG A 60 12.19 9.33 -21.84
C ARG A 60 13.59 8.80 -22.13
N VAL A 61 14.26 8.21 -21.14
CA VAL A 61 15.64 7.74 -21.33
C VAL A 61 15.75 6.61 -22.36
N LYS A 62 14.75 5.71 -22.41
CA LYS A 62 14.71 4.60 -23.37
C LYS A 62 14.55 5.06 -24.82
N ASN A 63 13.79 6.13 -25.05
CA ASN A 63 13.62 6.69 -26.39
C ASN A 63 14.94 7.30 -26.92
N ALA A 64 15.73 7.92 -26.05
CA ALA A 64 17.01 8.51 -26.43
C ALA A 64 18.12 7.49 -26.68
N GLU A 65 18.07 6.31 -26.05
CA GLU A 65 19.01 5.21 -26.32
C GLU A 65 19.00 4.80 -27.81
N GLY A 66 17.80 4.65 -28.40
CA GLY A 66 17.66 4.31 -29.82
C GLY A 66 18.17 5.39 -30.79
N LEU A 67 18.34 6.64 -30.34
CA LEU A 67 18.94 7.72 -31.13
C LEU A 67 20.46 7.70 -31.05
N ILE A 68 21.02 7.33 -29.91
CA ILE A 68 22.48 7.22 -29.70
C ILE A 68 23.07 6.13 -30.59
N ASP A 69 22.39 4.99 -30.71
CA ASP A 69 22.80 3.90 -31.60
C ASP A 69 22.85 4.33 -33.08
N LYS A 70 21.93 5.21 -33.50
CA LYS A 70 21.94 5.78 -34.86
C LYS A 70 23.10 6.75 -35.05
N ILE A 71 23.37 7.58 -34.04
CA ILE A 71 24.42 8.60 -34.09
C ILE A 71 25.81 7.99 -34.10
N ILE A 72 26.04 6.87 -33.39
CA ILE A 72 27.30 6.13 -33.47
C ILE A 72 27.54 5.63 -34.90
N LYS A 73 26.51 5.12 -35.57
CA LYS A 73 26.62 4.60 -36.94
C LYS A 73 26.92 5.71 -37.96
N ASP A 74 26.46 6.94 -37.69
CA ASP A 74 26.65 8.11 -38.57
C ASP A 74 27.99 8.85 -38.35
N ILE A 75 28.82 8.46 -37.38
CA ILE A 75 30.12 9.13 -37.10
C ILE A 75 30.99 9.21 -38.37
N GLY A 76 31.00 8.15 -39.19
CA GLY A 76 31.78 8.11 -40.41
C GLY A 76 31.42 9.20 -41.43
N GLY A 77 30.12 9.57 -41.50
CA GLY A 77 29.59 10.55 -42.45
C GLY A 77 29.59 12.00 -41.95
N ASN A 78 29.84 12.24 -40.65
CA ASN A 78 29.66 13.56 -40.04
C ASN A 78 30.78 13.93 -39.04
N GLN A 79 32.01 13.49 -39.32
CA GLN A 79 33.17 13.59 -38.41
C GLN A 79 33.43 15.02 -37.89
N GLU A 80 33.21 16.05 -38.72
CA GLU A 80 33.39 17.46 -38.32
C GLU A 80 32.50 17.85 -37.12
N LYS A 81 31.26 17.34 -37.06
CA LYS A 81 30.35 17.58 -35.93
C LYS A 81 30.92 16.99 -34.64
N PHE A 82 31.48 15.78 -34.69
CA PHE A 82 31.98 15.06 -33.52
C PHE A 82 33.34 15.57 -33.02
N ARG A 83 34.09 16.29 -33.85
CA ARG A 83 35.34 16.97 -33.47
C ARG A 83 35.09 18.25 -32.66
N LYS A 84 33.91 18.86 -32.79
CA LYS A 84 33.55 20.07 -32.05
C LYS A 84 33.47 19.78 -30.56
N ARG A 85 34.29 20.50 -29.78
CA ARG A 85 34.30 20.43 -28.31
C ARG A 85 32.91 20.66 -27.70
N SER A 86 32.13 21.59 -28.26
CA SER A 86 30.76 21.86 -27.80
C SER A 86 29.86 20.62 -27.88
N TYR A 87 30.03 19.79 -28.92
CA TYR A 87 29.25 18.58 -29.12
C TYR A 87 29.66 17.47 -28.14
N TYR A 88 30.96 17.32 -27.87
CA TYR A 88 31.45 16.43 -26.82
C TYR A 88 30.96 16.83 -25.43
N LEU A 89 30.99 18.13 -25.11
CA LEU A 89 30.46 18.63 -23.84
C LEU A 89 28.95 18.40 -23.72
N ALA A 90 28.19 18.52 -24.80
CA ALA A 90 26.76 18.16 -24.81
C ALA A 90 26.53 16.67 -24.48
N PHE A 91 27.38 15.77 -25.00
CA PHE A 91 27.33 14.35 -24.66
C PHE A 91 27.66 14.08 -23.18
N LYS A 92 28.67 14.76 -22.64
CA LYS A 92 29.03 14.68 -21.21
C LYS A 92 27.93 15.24 -20.32
N HIS A 93 27.30 16.34 -20.72
CA HIS A 93 26.16 16.91 -19.99
C HIS A 93 25.00 15.92 -19.96
N TYR A 94 24.67 15.31 -21.11
CA TYR A 94 23.65 14.29 -21.18
C TYR A 94 23.94 13.07 -20.30
N GLU A 95 25.18 12.56 -20.31
CA GLU A 95 25.61 11.48 -19.42
C GLU A 95 25.36 11.83 -17.94
N ASN A 96 25.72 13.04 -17.51
CA ASN A 96 25.50 13.50 -16.14
C ASN A 96 24.01 13.68 -15.81
N THR A 97 23.21 14.21 -16.73
CA THR A 97 21.76 14.33 -16.56
C THR A 97 21.12 12.96 -16.38
N LEU A 98 21.54 11.95 -17.14
CA LEU A 98 21.07 10.58 -16.94
C LEU A 98 21.49 9.99 -15.58
N LYS A 99 22.71 10.26 -15.11
CA LYS A 99 23.13 9.86 -13.74
C LYS A 99 22.20 10.45 -12.69
N ASN A 100 21.91 11.75 -12.80
CA ASN A 100 21.01 12.46 -11.89
C ASN A 100 19.59 11.88 -11.92
N ILE A 101 19.07 11.56 -13.11
CA ILE A 101 17.78 10.88 -13.28
C ILE A 101 17.81 9.49 -12.64
N GLY A 102 18.88 8.73 -12.85
CA GLY A 102 19.08 7.41 -12.23
C GLY A 102 19.03 7.46 -10.71
N GLU A 103 19.83 8.32 -10.11
CA GLU A 103 19.83 8.50 -8.65
C GLU A 103 18.48 8.94 -8.11
N PHE A 104 17.80 9.85 -8.82
CA PHE A 104 16.46 10.30 -8.41
C PHE A 104 15.45 9.16 -8.51
N THR A 105 15.45 8.41 -9.61
CA THR A 105 14.55 7.27 -9.84
C THR A 105 14.72 6.22 -8.74
N GLU A 106 15.94 5.90 -8.34
CA GLU A 106 16.21 4.98 -7.23
C GLU A 106 15.72 5.50 -5.88
N LYS A 107 15.88 6.80 -5.63
CA LYS A 107 15.41 7.43 -4.39
C LYS A 107 13.89 7.41 -4.31
N VAL A 108 13.19 7.66 -5.41
CA VAL A 108 11.71 7.74 -5.40
C VAL A 108 11.03 6.39 -5.61
N SER A 109 11.74 5.35 -6.07
CA SER A 109 11.18 4.02 -6.33
C SER A 109 11.06 3.12 -5.10
N LYS A 110 11.78 3.43 -4.00
CA LYS A 110 11.87 2.60 -2.78
C LYS A 110 11.17 3.21 -1.56
N TYR A 111 10.62 2.35 -0.70
CA TYR A 111 9.87 2.77 0.51
C TYR A 111 10.65 3.67 1.48
N LYS A 112 11.97 3.52 1.64
CA LYS A 112 12.77 4.42 2.51
C LYS A 112 12.82 5.85 1.99
N GLY A 113 12.70 6.04 0.68
CA GLY A 113 12.56 7.37 0.07
C GLY A 113 11.12 7.88 0.11
N PHE A 114 10.14 6.99 0.18
CA PHE A 114 8.71 7.32 0.24
C PHE A 114 8.28 8.17 1.45
N ILE A 115 9.00 8.19 2.58
CA ILE A 115 8.63 9.11 3.68
C ILE A 115 9.40 10.44 3.59
N LYS A 116 10.62 10.43 3.04
CA LYS A 116 11.51 11.62 2.99
C LYS A 116 11.32 12.49 1.73
N TYR A 117 10.91 11.89 0.61
CA TYR A 117 10.77 12.55 -0.70
C TYR A 117 9.32 12.68 -1.17
N PHE A 118 8.36 12.42 -0.31
CA PHE A 118 6.96 12.34 -0.72
C PHE A 118 6.11 13.51 -0.21
N THR A 119 6.68 14.33 0.68
CA THR A 119 5.98 15.40 1.37
C THR A 119 6.30 16.81 0.85
N SER A 120 7.05 16.98 -0.22
CA SER A 120 7.52 18.33 -0.54
C SER A 120 7.45 18.72 -2.01
N LYS A 121 7.09 19.99 -2.17
CA LYS A 121 7.44 20.88 -3.26
C LYS A 121 8.80 20.55 -3.90
N VAL A 122 9.79 20.12 -3.11
CA VAL A 122 11.15 19.75 -3.54
C VAL A 122 11.17 18.59 -4.53
N THR A 123 10.35 17.55 -4.37
CA THR A 123 10.31 16.42 -5.32
C THR A 123 9.69 16.82 -6.65
N LYS A 124 8.64 17.66 -6.61
CA LYS A 124 8.03 18.28 -7.78
C LYS A 124 9.03 19.21 -8.50
N GLU A 125 9.69 20.09 -7.76
CA GLU A 125 10.73 21.00 -8.27
C GLU A 125 11.92 20.22 -8.85
N ARG A 126 12.34 19.12 -8.21
CA ARG A 126 13.44 18.30 -8.69
C ARG A 126 13.08 17.51 -9.95
N LEU A 127 11.89 16.92 -10.02
CA LEU A 127 11.41 16.24 -11.23
C LEU A 127 11.37 17.23 -12.39
N LYS A 128 10.77 18.42 -12.18
CA LYS A 128 10.70 19.49 -13.18
C LYS A 128 12.10 19.90 -13.67
N SER A 129 13.01 20.18 -12.73
CA SER A 129 14.40 20.53 -13.04
C SER A 129 15.11 19.45 -13.86
N LEU A 130 14.94 18.17 -13.50
CA LEU A 130 15.56 17.06 -14.25
C LEU A 130 14.98 16.90 -15.65
N THR A 131 13.67 17.10 -15.83
CA THR A 131 13.04 17.05 -17.16
C THR A 131 13.45 18.22 -18.05
N GLU A 132 13.58 19.43 -17.50
CA GLU A 132 14.05 20.61 -18.24
C GLU A 132 15.52 20.48 -18.66
N GLU A 133 16.35 19.92 -17.77
CA GLU A 133 17.76 19.65 -18.05
C GLU A 133 17.90 18.56 -19.12
N TYR A 134 17.11 17.49 -19.04
CA TYR A 134 17.04 16.45 -20.08
C TYR A 134 16.65 17.02 -21.45
N ASP A 135 15.59 17.84 -21.49
CA ASP A 135 15.11 18.45 -22.73
C ASP A 135 16.16 19.41 -23.34
N THR A 136 16.98 20.06 -22.50
CA THR A 136 18.11 20.87 -22.94
C THR A 136 19.18 20.01 -23.61
N CYS A 137 19.58 18.90 -22.99
CA CYS A 137 20.53 17.97 -23.59
C CYS A 137 20.04 17.41 -24.93
N MET A 138 18.75 17.10 -25.06
CA MET A 138 18.16 16.62 -26.33
C MET A 138 18.33 17.65 -27.46
N ARG A 139 18.09 18.93 -27.17
CA ARG A 139 18.26 20.02 -28.13
C ARG A 139 19.72 20.19 -28.54
N ASP A 140 20.64 20.22 -27.57
CA ASP A 140 22.07 20.46 -27.81
C ASP A 140 22.72 19.33 -28.61
N LEU A 141 22.26 18.10 -28.43
CA LEU A 141 22.71 16.95 -29.20
C LEU A 141 22.09 16.87 -30.60
N HIS A 142 21.14 17.76 -30.93
CA HIS A 142 20.28 17.65 -32.09
C HIS A 142 19.62 16.27 -32.19
N PHE A 143 19.27 15.69 -31.03
CA PHE A 143 18.35 14.57 -30.98
C PHE A 143 17.00 15.20 -31.32
N THR A 144 16.74 15.37 -32.62
CA THR A 144 15.46 15.80 -33.17
C THR A 144 14.49 14.64 -32.94
N MET A 145 14.20 14.38 -31.66
CA MET A 145 13.15 13.50 -31.24
C MET A 145 11.87 14.18 -31.68
N TYR A 146 10.99 13.39 -32.30
CA TYR A 146 9.59 13.72 -32.50
C TYR A 146 9.15 14.60 -31.33
N VAL A 147 8.76 15.83 -31.66
CA VAL A 147 8.01 16.69 -30.74
C VAL A 147 6.85 15.81 -30.30
N THR A 148 6.94 15.15 -29.14
CA THR A 148 5.75 14.81 -28.39
C THR A 148 5.03 16.13 -28.28
N ASN A 149 3.82 16.14 -28.82
CA ASN A 149 3.08 17.36 -29.05
C ASN A 149 3.11 18.13 -27.74
N GLU A 150 3.20 19.46 -27.75
CA GLU A 150 3.26 20.22 -26.48
C GLU A 150 2.11 19.81 -25.54
N GLN A 151 1.01 19.36 -26.16
CA GLN A 151 -0.12 18.65 -25.58
C GLN A 151 0.24 17.35 -24.83
N ASP A 152 0.95 16.40 -25.43
CA ASP A 152 1.34 15.13 -24.77
C ASP A 152 2.22 15.39 -23.54
N ARG A 153 3.11 16.39 -23.62
CA ARG A 153 3.94 16.82 -22.48
C ARG A 153 3.12 17.44 -21.36
N LYS A 154 2.10 18.23 -21.70
CA LYS A 154 1.15 18.78 -20.71
C LYS A 154 0.30 17.68 -20.09
N GLU A 155 -0.14 16.70 -20.86
CA GLU A 155 -0.94 15.57 -20.36
C GLU A 155 -0.14 14.63 -19.45
N GLU A 156 1.12 14.34 -19.76
CA GLU A 156 2.03 13.60 -18.88
C GLU A 156 2.28 14.35 -17.57
N ALA A 157 2.60 15.65 -17.65
CA ALA A 157 2.84 16.48 -16.47
C ALA A 157 1.60 16.59 -15.59
N GLN A 158 0.41 16.75 -16.20
CA GLN A 158 -0.86 16.80 -15.50
C GLN A 158 -1.17 15.49 -14.78
N LYS A 159 -0.96 14.33 -15.41
CA LYS A 159 -1.17 13.02 -14.75
C LYS A 159 -0.27 12.79 -13.55
N ILE A 160 1.01 13.20 -13.66
CA ILE A 160 1.94 13.14 -12.53
C ILE A 160 1.47 14.09 -11.42
N GLU A 161 1.04 15.30 -11.77
CA GLU A 161 0.57 16.29 -10.82
C GLU A 161 -0.69 15.84 -10.08
N GLU A 162 -1.68 15.30 -10.80
CA GLU A 162 -2.90 14.72 -10.24
C GLU A 162 -2.57 13.58 -9.27
N SER A 163 -1.69 12.65 -9.67
CA SER A 163 -1.34 11.50 -8.84
C SER A 163 -0.52 11.90 -7.60
N LEU A 164 0.37 12.89 -7.72
CA LEU A 164 1.10 13.47 -6.59
C LEU A 164 0.16 14.21 -5.63
N ASN A 165 -0.79 14.99 -6.18
CA ASN A 165 -1.77 15.73 -5.39
C ASN A 165 -2.74 14.79 -4.67
N GLU A 166 -3.17 13.68 -5.29
CA GLU A 166 -4.04 12.68 -4.65
C GLU A 166 -3.39 12.11 -3.39
N VAL A 167 -2.07 11.83 -3.44
CA VAL A 167 -1.40 11.27 -2.27
C VAL A 167 -1.05 12.35 -1.24
N GLU A 168 -0.69 13.56 -1.66
CA GLU A 168 -0.50 14.70 -0.75
C GLU A 168 -1.79 15.00 0.02
N GLU A 169 -2.93 15.02 -0.69
CA GLU A 169 -4.24 15.18 -0.08
C GLU A 169 -4.59 14.00 0.82
N THR A 170 -4.25 12.77 0.41
CA THR A 170 -4.42 11.58 1.26
C THR A 170 -3.67 11.76 2.57
N ILE A 171 -2.39 12.17 2.53
CA ILE A 171 -1.56 12.37 3.73
C ILE A 171 -2.05 13.54 4.57
N ARG A 172 -2.40 14.69 3.98
CA ARG A 172 -3.01 15.81 4.72
C ARG A 172 -4.32 15.39 5.40
N LYS A 173 -5.16 14.59 4.74
CA LYS A 173 -6.36 13.99 5.33
C LYS A 173 -6.03 12.93 6.39
N LEU A 174 -4.83 12.33 6.38
CA LEU A 174 -4.36 11.52 7.50
C LEU A 174 -3.99 12.42 8.66
N ASP A 175 -3.23 13.49 8.43
CA ASP A 175 -2.65 14.39 9.46
C ASP A 175 -3.73 15.24 10.17
N VAL A 176 -4.55 15.97 9.40
CA VAL A 176 -5.77 16.63 9.90
C VAL A 176 -6.77 15.59 10.45
N GLY A 177 -6.72 14.39 9.87
CA GLY A 177 -7.46 13.24 10.35
C GLY A 177 -6.98 12.78 11.73
N VAL A 178 -5.68 12.80 12.04
CA VAL A 178 -5.10 12.38 13.31
C VAL A 178 -5.53 13.33 14.41
N ASP A 179 -5.49 14.64 14.17
CA ASP A 179 -5.96 15.62 15.17
C ASP A 179 -7.47 15.51 15.43
N ASN A 180 -8.27 15.35 14.37
CA ASN A 180 -9.72 15.17 14.51
C ASN A 180 -10.08 13.78 15.06
N ILE A 181 -9.29 12.73 14.77
CA ILE A 181 -9.41 11.42 15.42
C ILE A 181 -9.06 11.55 16.89
N ASN A 182 -7.96 12.21 17.24
CA ASN A 182 -7.53 12.37 18.63
C ASN A 182 -8.59 13.15 19.41
N GLN A 183 -9.14 14.23 18.85
CA GLN A 183 -10.26 14.96 19.46
C GLN A 183 -11.55 14.12 19.58
N LYS A 184 -11.92 13.36 18.54
CA LYS A 184 -13.08 12.45 18.59
C LYS A 184 -12.84 11.24 19.48
N LEU A 185 -11.59 10.79 19.59
CA LEU A 185 -11.15 9.71 20.44
C LEU A 185 -11.16 10.18 21.89
N ASP A 186 -10.71 11.39 22.18
CA ASP A 186 -10.81 12.01 23.50
C ASP A 186 -12.29 12.19 23.88
N ALA A 187 -13.13 12.64 22.96
CA ALA A 187 -14.57 12.74 23.20
C ALA A 187 -15.23 11.35 23.38
N LEU A 188 -14.82 10.34 22.61
CA LEU A 188 -15.30 8.96 22.75
C LEU A 188 -14.80 8.33 24.04
N VAL A 189 -13.53 8.51 24.40
CA VAL A 189 -12.92 8.05 25.65
C VAL A 189 -13.62 8.71 26.82
N GLN A 190 -13.90 10.02 26.79
CA GLN A 190 -14.70 10.70 27.81
C GLN A 190 -16.14 10.16 27.89
N SER A 191 -16.77 9.87 26.74
CA SER A 191 -18.10 9.26 26.73
C SER A 191 -18.09 7.80 27.21
N ILE A 192 -16.99 7.07 26.98
CA ILE A 192 -16.77 5.70 27.43
C ILE A 192 -16.46 5.69 28.92
N ASP A 193 -15.66 6.61 29.45
CA ASP A 193 -15.44 6.79 30.89
C ASP A 193 -16.76 7.11 31.61
N LEU A 194 -17.62 7.90 30.97
CA LEU A 194 -18.97 8.18 31.46
C LEU A 194 -19.85 6.92 31.44
N ILE A 195 -19.76 6.08 30.39
CA ILE A 195 -20.49 4.80 30.32
C ILE A 195 -19.91 3.79 31.31
N GLN A 196 -18.59 3.72 31.46
CA GLN A 196 -17.87 2.85 32.37
C GLN A 196 -18.20 3.19 33.82
N SER A 197 -18.24 4.48 34.18
CA SER A 197 -18.71 4.95 35.50
C SER A 197 -20.17 4.58 35.79
N LYS A 198 -21.03 4.54 34.76
CA LYS A 198 -22.42 4.09 34.89
C LYS A 198 -22.51 2.56 34.99
N ILE A 199 -21.64 1.83 34.29
CA ILE A 199 -21.55 0.36 34.34
C ILE A 199 -21.00 -0.11 35.69
N ASP A 200 -19.99 0.57 36.23
CA ASP A 200 -19.39 0.26 37.52
C ASP A 200 -20.35 0.58 38.69
N GLN A 201 -21.26 1.53 38.51
CA GLN A 201 -22.40 1.76 39.41
C GLN A 201 -23.46 0.66 39.35
N SER A 202 -23.49 -0.13 38.26
CA SER A 202 -24.38 -1.27 38.07
C SER A 202 -23.63 -2.61 38.17
N ASN A 203 -23.19 -2.98 39.38
CA ASN A 203 -22.81 -4.35 39.79
C ASN A 203 -22.05 -5.22 38.76
N THR A 204 -20.72 -5.13 38.77
CA THR A 204 -19.76 -6.05 38.12
C THR A 204 -19.68 -7.43 38.81
N LYS A 205 -20.79 -8.19 38.82
CA LYS A 205 -20.75 -9.62 39.18
C LYS A 205 -21.44 -10.58 38.20
N ASN A 206 -22.08 -10.11 37.13
CA ASN A 206 -22.83 -10.99 36.22
C ASN A 206 -22.37 -10.89 34.75
N LEU A 207 -21.09 -11.16 34.45
CA LEU A 207 -20.60 -11.30 33.07
C LEU A 207 -21.02 -12.63 32.38
N ARG A 208 -21.86 -13.45 33.02
CA ARG A 208 -22.29 -14.76 32.52
C ARG A 208 -23.80 -14.88 32.22
N SER A 209 -24.59 -13.83 32.41
CA SER A 209 -26.03 -13.89 32.13
C SER A 209 -26.44 -12.73 31.24
N ASP A 210 -27.00 -13.09 30.09
CA ASP A 210 -27.75 -12.27 29.13
C ASP A 210 -26.94 -11.58 28.02
N VAL A 211 -26.35 -12.39 27.12
CA VAL A 211 -26.17 -11.98 25.72
C VAL A 211 -27.56 -11.96 25.06
N GLN A 212 -28.35 -10.93 25.34
CA GLN A 212 -29.59 -10.64 24.60
C GLN A 212 -29.22 -10.02 23.24
N ALA A 213 -28.53 -10.79 22.39
CA ALA A 213 -28.34 -10.41 21.01
C ALA A 213 -29.72 -10.29 20.35
N GLN A 214 -29.98 -9.18 19.66
CA GLN A 214 -31.23 -8.95 18.94
C GLN A 214 -31.54 -10.15 18.04
N ARG A 215 -32.75 -10.69 18.14
CA ARG A 215 -33.24 -11.74 17.24
C ARG A 215 -33.93 -11.08 16.05
N ILE A 216 -33.45 -11.37 14.85
CA ILE A 216 -33.99 -10.89 13.58
C ILE A 216 -34.90 -11.97 13.03
N ASP A 217 -36.16 -11.63 12.75
CA ASP A 217 -37.08 -12.58 12.13
C ASP A 217 -36.57 -12.92 10.72
N HIS A 218 -36.53 -14.21 10.38
CA HIS A 218 -36.15 -14.66 9.03
C HIS A 218 -36.98 -13.99 7.92
N LYS A 219 -38.19 -13.51 8.22
CA LYS A 219 -39.03 -12.75 7.28
C LYS A 219 -38.48 -11.36 6.95
N GLU A 220 -37.67 -10.77 7.83
CA GLU A 220 -36.97 -9.50 7.58
C GLU A 220 -35.75 -9.68 6.65
N LEU A 221 -35.40 -10.93 6.31
CA LEU A 221 -34.24 -11.28 5.50
C LEU A 221 -34.67 -11.84 4.14
N SER A 222 -34.47 -11.06 3.09
CA SER A 222 -34.74 -11.48 1.71
C SER A 222 -33.47 -11.91 0.97
N SER A 223 -33.64 -12.74 -0.04
CA SER A 223 -32.55 -13.09 -0.96
C SER A 223 -32.31 -11.95 -1.95
N PRO A 224 -31.09 -11.79 -2.48
CA PRO A 224 -30.80 -10.84 -3.56
C PRO A 224 -31.76 -11.03 -4.75
N HIS A 225 -32.19 -9.92 -5.37
CA HIS A 225 -33.02 -9.96 -6.57
C HIS A 225 -32.34 -10.65 -7.75
N VAL A 226 -31.01 -10.49 -7.85
CA VAL A 226 -30.16 -11.18 -8.82
C VAL A 226 -29.12 -11.96 -8.01
N GLN A 227 -29.17 -13.29 -8.09
CA GLN A 227 -28.19 -14.14 -7.43
C GLN A 227 -26.94 -14.28 -8.30
N THR A 228 -25.78 -14.21 -7.66
CA THR A 228 -24.47 -14.43 -8.26
C THR A 228 -23.71 -15.51 -7.50
N ASP A 229 -22.74 -16.16 -8.15
CA ASP A 229 -21.90 -17.18 -7.49
C ASP A 229 -21.11 -16.62 -6.30
N ASN A 230 -20.92 -15.30 -6.22
CA ASN A 230 -20.19 -14.63 -5.13
C ASN A 230 -21.04 -14.40 -3.87
N ASP A 231 -22.36 -14.58 -3.96
CA ASP A 231 -23.31 -14.38 -2.85
C ASP A 231 -23.22 -15.50 -1.80
N ILE A 232 -22.67 -16.66 -2.19
CA ILE A 232 -22.43 -17.79 -1.30
C ILE A 232 -20.93 -18.01 -1.18
N ARG A 233 -20.41 -17.92 0.05
CA ARG A 233 -18.97 -18.03 0.32
C ARG A 233 -18.69 -19.14 1.34
N ASN A 234 -17.46 -19.64 1.29
CA ASN A 234 -16.96 -20.65 2.23
C ASN A 234 -17.87 -21.90 2.28
N ASN A 235 -18.14 -22.49 1.11
CA ASN A 235 -18.95 -23.70 0.93
C ASN A 235 -20.33 -23.61 1.58
N GLY A 236 -21.02 -22.48 1.43
CA GLY A 236 -22.37 -22.28 1.99
C GLY A 236 -22.39 -21.78 3.44
N ASN A 237 -21.24 -21.62 4.11
CA ASN A 237 -21.22 -21.13 5.49
C ASN A 237 -21.55 -19.63 5.62
N ILE A 238 -21.46 -18.87 4.52
CA ILE A 238 -21.76 -17.43 4.47
C ILE A 238 -22.68 -17.20 3.27
N ILE A 239 -23.84 -16.59 3.52
CA ILE A 239 -24.86 -16.33 2.50
C ILE A 239 -25.21 -14.84 2.52
N LYS A 240 -25.19 -14.18 1.35
CA LYS A 240 -25.65 -12.80 1.19
C LYS A 240 -27.18 -12.74 1.27
N LYS A 241 -27.70 -11.81 2.06
CA LYS A 241 -29.13 -11.50 2.18
C LYS A 241 -29.32 -9.98 2.29
N PHE A 242 -30.57 -9.53 2.21
CA PHE A 242 -30.98 -8.15 2.46
C PHE A 242 -31.81 -8.09 3.74
N LEU A 243 -31.36 -7.30 4.71
CA LEU A 243 -32.13 -6.95 5.90
C LEU A 243 -33.07 -5.80 5.56
N ASN A 244 -34.36 -5.99 5.84
CA ASN A 244 -35.45 -5.05 5.54
C ASN A 244 -35.46 -4.57 4.09
N ASN A 245 -35.02 -5.42 3.15
CA ASN A 245 -34.90 -5.14 1.71
C ASN A 245 -33.95 -3.99 1.33
N THR A 246 -33.19 -3.44 2.28
CA THR A 246 -32.36 -2.23 2.03
C THR A 246 -30.90 -2.40 2.39
N ILE A 247 -30.56 -3.27 3.35
CA ILE A 247 -29.19 -3.40 3.86
C ILE A 247 -28.63 -4.76 3.47
N GLU A 248 -27.54 -4.76 2.71
CA GLU A 248 -26.81 -5.99 2.38
C GLU A 248 -26.11 -6.56 3.62
N VAL A 249 -26.42 -7.81 3.95
CA VAL A 249 -25.90 -8.52 5.13
C VAL A 249 -25.34 -9.89 4.77
N ALA A 250 -24.38 -10.33 5.57
CA ALA A 250 -23.86 -11.69 5.55
C ALA A 250 -24.52 -12.51 6.67
N CYS A 251 -25.19 -13.61 6.30
CA CYS A 251 -25.64 -14.63 7.24
C CYS A 251 -24.54 -15.69 7.39
N LYS A 252 -23.83 -15.69 8.51
CA LYS A 252 -22.76 -16.63 8.82
C LYS A 252 -23.26 -17.71 9.77
N SER A 253 -23.18 -18.97 9.35
CA SER A 253 -23.61 -20.12 10.15
C SER A 253 -22.82 -20.24 11.46
N ILE A 254 -23.53 -20.48 12.55
CA ILE A 254 -22.97 -20.77 13.88
C ILE A 254 -23.05 -22.28 14.10
N LYS A 255 -21.92 -22.98 13.88
CA LYS A 255 -21.84 -24.44 14.08
C LYS A 255 -21.87 -24.85 15.56
N ASP A 256 -21.32 -24.01 16.42
CA ASP A 256 -21.23 -24.24 17.87
C ASP A 256 -21.56 -22.95 18.60
N PHE A 257 -22.81 -22.86 19.05
CA PHE A 257 -23.33 -21.67 19.71
C PHE A 257 -22.64 -21.41 21.05
N LYS A 258 -22.40 -22.46 21.85
CA LYS A 258 -21.78 -22.37 23.18
C LYS A 258 -20.37 -21.79 23.08
N ASN A 259 -19.57 -22.27 22.13
CA ASN A 259 -18.22 -21.75 21.91
C ASN A 259 -18.18 -20.36 21.24
N SER A 260 -19.34 -19.83 20.83
CA SER A 260 -19.45 -18.51 20.19
C SER A 260 -20.04 -17.44 21.13
N GLU A 261 -20.47 -17.79 22.35
CA GLU A 261 -21.09 -16.84 23.29
C GLU A 261 -20.20 -15.63 23.61
N SER A 262 -18.90 -15.85 23.78
CA SER A 262 -17.93 -14.77 24.02
C SER A 262 -17.75 -13.86 22.81
N GLU A 263 -17.71 -14.42 21.59
CA GLU A 263 -17.66 -13.66 20.33
C GLU A 263 -18.93 -12.80 20.19
N LEU A 264 -20.10 -13.38 20.45
CA LEU A 264 -21.39 -12.69 20.37
C LEU A 264 -21.50 -11.56 21.40
N ALA A 265 -21.05 -11.79 22.63
CA ALA A 265 -21.01 -10.77 23.69
C ALA A 265 -20.12 -9.58 23.30
N ILE A 266 -18.97 -9.84 22.67
CA ILE A 266 -18.05 -8.81 22.20
C ILE A 266 -18.63 -8.05 21.01
N LEU A 267 -19.13 -8.77 19.99
CA LEU A 267 -19.75 -8.16 18.80
C LEU A 267 -20.95 -7.29 19.16
N GLY A 268 -21.76 -7.71 20.14
CA GLY A 268 -22.90 -6.93 20.64
C GLY A 268 -22.50 -5.54 21.18
N LYS A 269 -21.27 -5.37 21.69
CA LYS A 269 -20.77 -4.08 22.18
C LYS A 269 -20.37 -3.11 21.06
N PHE A 270 -20.19 -3.59 19.84
CA PHE A 270 -19.57 -2.84 18.75
C PHE A 270 -20.54 -2.44 17.62
N SER A 271 -21.84 -2.59 17.84
CA SER A 271 -22.90 -2.41 16.84
C SER A 271 -22.90 -1.04 16.13
N HIS A 272 -22.22 -0.03 16.68
CA HIS A 272 -22.13 1.33 16.13
C HIS A 272 -20.73 1.74 15.64
N SER A 273 -19.72 0.87 15.76
CA SER A 273 -18.36 1.24 15.36
C SER A 273 -18.18 1.21 13.84
N PRO A 274 -17.68 2.29 13.20
CA PRO A 274 -17.39 2.29 11.76
C PRO A 274 -16.04 1.62 11.44
N TYR A 275 -15.40 0.93 12.37
CA TYR A 275 -14.12 0.24 12.12
C TYR A 275 -14.19 -1.26 12.40
N ILE A 276 -15.35 -1.73 12.85
CA ILE A 276 -15.62 -3.13 13.19
C ILE A 276 -16.77 -3.60 12.31
N VAL A 277 -16.76 -4.88 11.95
CA VAL A 277 -17.86 -5.51 11.23
C VAL A 277 -19.13 -5.36 12.05
N ARG A 278 -20.17 -4.73 11.50
CA ARG A 278 -21.39 -4.51 12.25
C ARG A 278 -22.09 -5.85 12.47
N PHE A 279 -22.48 -6.09 13.72
CA PHE A 279 -23.34 -7.20 14.11
C PHE A 279 -24.76 -6.67 14.32
N TYR A 280 -25.68 -7.15 13.49
CA TYR A 280 -27.09 -6.75 13.53
C TYR A 280 -27.91 -7.63 14.48
N GLY A 281 -27.51 -8.88 14.65
CA GLY A 281 -28.21 -9.82 15.52
C GLY A 281 -28.08 -11.26 15.07
N LEU A 282 -28.90 -12.10 15.68
CA LEU A 282 -29.01 -13.52 15.40
C LEU A 282 -30.30 -13.79 14.63
N THR A 283 -30.24 -14.69 13.66
CA THR A 283 -31.42 -15.22 13.00
C THR A 283 -31.37 -16.74 12.98
N LYS A 284 -32.52 -17.36 12.73
CA LYS A 284 -32.66 -18.80 12.61
C LYS A 284 -33.52 -19.13 11.41
N PHE A 285 -32.99 -19.94 10.52
CA PHE A 285 -33.74 -20.56 9.43
C PHE A 285 -33.24 -22.00 9.27
N ASP A 286 -34.13 -22.91 8.88
CA ASP A 286 -33.84 -24.35 8.73
C ASP A 286 -33.17 -24.99 9.95
N ASN A 287 -33.65 -24.61 11.14
CA ASN A 287 -33.11 -25.05 12.44
C ASN A 287 -31.63 -24.71 12.71
N CYS A 288 -30.99 -23.90 11.87
CA CYS A 288 -29.61 -23.47 12.03
C CYS A 288 -29.54 -22.01 12.52
N ASP A 289 -28.67 -21.73 13.50
CA ASP A 289 -28.42 -20.37 13.97
C ASP A 289 -27.39 -19.65 13.08
N PHE A 290 -27.66 -18.38 12.78
CA PHE A 290 -26.79 -17.53 11.97
C PHE A 290 -26.53 -16.19 12.67
N MET A 291 -25.30 -15.70 12.53
CA MET A 291 -24.97 -14.30 12.78
C MET A 291 -25.32 -13.47 11.54
N VAL A 292 -25.97 -12.32 11.76
CA VAL A 292 -26.22 -11.33 10.71
C VAL A 292 -25.20 -10.21 10.85
N LEU A 293 -24.30 -10.10 9.87
CA LEU A 293 -23.14 -9.20 9.87
C LEU A 293 -23.17 -8.29 8.63
N ASP A 294 -22.35 -7.24 8.62
CA ASP A 294 -22.10 -6.48 7.37
C ASP A 294 -21.67 -7.41 6.23
N TRP A 295 -22.23 -7.20 5.05
CA TRP A 295 -21.68 -7.80 3.83
C TRP A 295 -20.36 -7.12 3.45
N ALA A 296 -19.33 -7.95 3.23
CA ALA A 296 -18.00 -7.51 2.82
C ALA A 296 -17.81 -7.74 1.33
N GLU A 297 -18.09 -6.72 0.51
CA GLU A 297 -18.15 -6.84 -0.95
C GLU A 297 -16.90 -7.52 -1.54
N TYR A 298 -15.71 -7.11 -1.11
CA TYR A 298 -14.44 -7.67 -1.61
C TYR A 298 -13.88 -8.83 -0.77
N GLY A 299 -14.67 -9.36 0.17
CA GLY A 299 -14.24 -10.45 1.05
C GLY A 299 -13.27 -9.97 2.14
N THR A 300 -12.23 -10.74 2.40
CA THR A 300 -11.18 -10.39 3.36
C THR A 300 -10.08 -9.58 2.69
N LEU A 301 -9.30 -8.82 3.47
CA LEU A 301 -8.17 -8.06 2.96
C LEU A 301 -7.14 -8.99 2.30
N ARG A 302 -7.02 -10.25 2.77
CA ARG A 302 -6.22 -11.28 2.09
C ARG A 302 -6.70 -11.51 0.66
N ASP A 303 -8.01 -11.66 0.46
CA ASP A 303 -8.60 -11.89 -0.86
C ASP A 303 -8.36 -10.70 -1.79
N VAL A 304 -8.44 -9.47 -1.27
CA VAL A 304 -8.14 -8.25 -2.02
C VAL A 304 -6.69 -8.25 -2.49
N TYR A 305 -5.73 -8.52 -1.60
CA TYR A 305 -4.30 -8.59 -1.97
C TYR A 305 -3.97 -9.74 -2.93
N SER A 306 -4.76 -10.82 -2.94
CA SER A 306 -4.58 -11.92 -3.90
C SER A 306 -5.13 -11.63 -5.29
N LYS A 307 -6.10 -10.71 -5.41
CA LYS A 307 -6.79 -10.41 -6.67
C LYS A 307 -6.37 -9.10 -7.32
N TYR A 308 -5.93 -8.12 -6.54
CA TYR A 308 -5.71 -6.76 -7.00
C TYR A 308 -4.33 -6.24 -6.59
N ASP A 309 -3.68 -5.50 -7.48
CA ASP A 309 -2.55 -4.65 -7.11
C ASP A 309 -3.08 -3.33 -6.52
N ILE A 310 -3.06 -3.22 -5.19
CA ILE A 310 -3.65 -2.09 -4.48
C ILE A 310 -2.68 -0.90 -4.52
N PRO A 311 -3.08 0.27 -5.06
CA PRO A 311 -2.26 1.49 -5.03
C PRO A 311 -1.91 1.90 -3.60
N TRP A 312 -0.74 2.51 -3.42
CA TRP A 312 -0.24 2.83 -2.09
C TRP A 312 -1.10 3.85 -1.34
N THR A 313 -1.70 4.82 -2.05
CA THR A 313 -2.73 5.74 -1.52
C THR A 313 -3.83 5.00 -0.77
N ARG A 314 -4.33 3.91 -1.38
CA ARG A 314 -5.38 3.06 -0.84
C ARG A 314 -4.88 2.18 0.30
N LYS A 315 -3.67 1.62 0.20
CA LYS A 315 -3.03 0.86 1.28
C LYS A 315 -2.90 1.71 2.56
N ILE A 316 -2.52 2.98 2.44
CA ILE A 316 -2.45 3.89 3.58
C ILE A 316 -3.83 4.18 4.18
N LYS A 317 -4.86 4.40 3.34
CA LYS A 317 -6.25 4.59 3.81
C LYS A 317 -6.74 3.36 4.59
N ILE A 318 -6.45 2.16 4.08
CA ILE A 318 -6.78 0.89 4.72
C ILE A 318 -6.09 0.78 6.08
N LEU A 319 -4.76 1.00 6.12
CA LEU A 319 -3.97 0.96 7.35
C LEU A 319 -4.51 1.93 8.41
N ARG A 320 -4.80 3.18 8.04
CA ARG A 320 -5.38 4.17 8.96
C ARG A 320 -6.66 3.65 9.60
N ASN A 321 -7.58 3.10 8.80
CA ASN A 321 -8.87 2.63 9.31
C ASN A 321 -8.73 1.37 10.18
N ILE A 322 -7.77 0.49 9.88
CA ILE A 322 -7.40 -0.63 10.77
C ILE A 322 -6.89 -0.09 12.12
N CYS A 323 -5.96 0.87 12.11
CA CYS A 323 -5.42 1.47 13.33
C CYS A 323 -6.53 2.14 14.16
N ARG A 324 -7.45 2.88 13.53
CA ARG A 324 -8.64 3.44 14.20
C ARG A 324 -9.50 2.37 14.87
N GLY A 325 -9.68 1.22 14.22
CA GLY A 325 -10.35 0.06 14.82
C GLY A 325 -9.62 -0.50 16.04
N LEU A 326 -8.29 -0.61 15.99
CA LEU A 326 -7.48 -1.08 17.12
C LEU A 326 -7.51 -0.12 18.30
N VAL A 327 -7.44 1.18 18.03
CA VAL A 327 -7.57 2.23 19.04
C VAL A 327 -8.95 2.17 19.71
N TYR A 328 -10.02 2.00 18.91
CA TYR A 328 -11.36 1.79 19.45
C TYR A 328 -11.42 0.55 20.36
N LEU A 329 -10.88 -0.59 19.92
CA LEU A 329 -10.83 -1.81 20.75
C LEU A 329 -10.07 -1.60 22.07
N ARG A 330 -8.97 -0.86 22.02
CA ARG A 330 -8.20 -0.50 23.22
C ARG A 330 -9.03 0.36 24.18
N SER A 331 -9.79 1.34 23.68
CA SER A 331 -10.63 2.22 24.50
C SER A 331 -11.72 1.49 25.27
N VAL A 332 -12.17 0.33 24.78
CA VAL A 332 -13.17 -0.53 25.42
C VAL A 332 -12.53 -1.75 26.11
N ASN A 333 -11.21 -1.70 26.36
CA ASN A 333 -10.42 -2.73 27.03
C ASN A 333 -10.58 -4.14 26.43
N ILE A 334 -10.71 -4.24 25.11
CA ILE A 334 -10.79 -5.51 24.38
C ILE A 334 -9.56 -5.67 23.50
N PHE A 335 -8.89 -6.81 23.61
CA PHE A 335 -7.83 -7.19 22.70
C PHE A 335 -8.35 -8.16 21.65
N HIS A 336 -7.98 -7.94 20.39
CA HIS A 336 -8.44 -8.80 19.29
C HIS A 336 -7.79 -10.19 19.32
N HIS A 337 -6.47 -10.25 19.60
CA HIS A 337 -5.61 -11.45 19.63
C HIS A 337 -5.52 -12.28 18.34
N ASP A 338 -6.06 -11.79 17.23
CA ASP A 338 -5.97 -12.48 15.93
C ASP A 338 -6.00 -11.47 14.77
N LEU A 339 -5.15 -10.45 14.84
CA LEU A 339 -5.10 -9.42 13.80
C LEU A 339 -4.31 -9.92 12.58
N ARG A 340 -5.04 -10.35 11.55
CA ARG A 340 -4.48 -10.84 10.27
C ARG A 340 -5.32 -10.34 9.10
N CYS A 341 -4.75 -10.28 7.89
CA CYS A 341 -5.49 -9.86 6.69
C CYS A 341 -6.75 -10.70 6.41
N LYS A 342 -6.77 -11.97 6.85
CA LYS A 342 -7.97 -12.84 6.73
C LYS A 342 -9.10 -12.50 7.71
N ASN A 343 -8.83 -11.67 8.71
CA ASN A 343 -9.78 -11.22 9.74
C ASN A 343 -10.12 -9.72 9.58
N VAL A 344 -9.63 -9.08 8.51
CA VAL A 344 -10.05 -7.73 8.11
C VAL A 344 -10.97 -7.90 6.92
N PHE A 345 -12.24 -7.50 7.06
CA PHE A 345 -13.25 -7.57 6.01
C PHE A 345 -13.27 -6.26 5.24
N VAL A 346 -13.41 -6.34 3.91
CA VAL A 346 -13.37 -5.17 3.03
C VAL A 346 -14.74 -4.97 2.40
N ARG A 347 -15.40 -3.87 2.78
CA ARG A 347 -16.67 -3.44 2.20
C ARG A 347 -16.43 -2.68 0.89
N GLU A 348 -17.50 -2.19 0.30
CA GLU A 348 -17.46 -1.23 -0.81
C GLU A 348 -16.49 -0.06 -0.52
N ASP A 349 -15.97 0.58 -1.57
CA ASP A 349 -14.98 1.66 -1.50
C ASP A 349 -13.64 1.33 -0.81
N LEU A 350 -13.33 0.03 -0.70
CA LEU A 350 -12.15 -0.50 0.01
C LEU A 350 -12.09 -0.09 1.49
N GLU A 351 -13.26 0.01 2.14
CA GLU A 351 -13.36 0.33 3.56
C GLU A 351 -13.12 -0.91 4.44
N PRO A 352 -12.02 -0.97 5.23
CA PRO A 352 -11.74 -2.12 6.07
C PRO A 352 -12.54 -2.11 7.37
N ARG A 353 -12.94 -3.30 7.82
CA ARG A 353 -13.66 -3.56 9.07
C ARG A 353 -12.96 -4.71 9.79
N LEU A 354 -12.56 -4.52 11.05
CA LEU A 354 -12.06 -5.61 11.88
C LEU A 354 -13.19 -6.60 12.16
N GLY A 355 -12.91 -7.90 12.08
CA GLY A 355 -13.90 -8.94 12.36
C GLY A 355 -13.26 -10.24 12.84
N ASN A 356 -14.07 -11.27 13.03
CA ASN A 356 -13.65 -12.55 13.63
C ASN A 356 -13.09 -12.36 15.06
N PHE A 357 -13.98 -12.14 16.01
CA PHE A 357 -13.66 -11.84 17.41
C PHE A 357 -13.60 -13.10 18.30
N LYS A 358 -13.55 -14.30 17.70
CA LYS A 358 -13.50 -15.59 18.42
C LYS A 358 -12.42 -15.70 19.49
N ARG A 359 -11.30 -15.02 19.30
CA ARG A 359 -10.14 -15.05 20.21
C ARG A 359 -10.00 -13.78 21.03
N SER A 360 -10.93 -12.85 20.84
CA SER A 360 -10.92 -11.57 21.52
C SER A 360 -11.36 -11.76 22.96
N ARG A 361 -10.76 -10.99 23.86
CA ARG A 361 -11.07 -11.01 25.28
C ARG A 361 -10.73 -9.68 25.92
N VAL A 362 -11.32 -9.45 27.10
CA VAL A 362 -10.95 -8.34 27.98
C VAL A 362 -9.49 -8.51 28.41
N ILE A 363 -8.81 -7.39 28.71
CA ILE A 363 -7.40 -7.35 29.13
C ILE A 363 -7.09 -8.37 30.23
N ASP A 364 -7.95 -8.48 31.24
CA ASP A 364 -7.77 -9.38 32.39
C ASP A 364 -8.40 -10.76 32.20
N GLY A 365 -8.81 -11.10 30.96
CA GLY A 365 -9.40 -12.38 30.63
C GLY A 365 -8.38 -13.53 30.62
N PRO A 366 -8.80 -14.78 30.89
CA PRO A 366 -7.91 -15.94 30.90
C PRO A 366 -7.24 -16.14 29.54
N THR A 367 -5.96 -16.50 29.56
CA THR A 367 -5.17 -16.74 28.35
C THR A 367 -5.72 -17.92 27.57
N THR A 368 -5.91 -17.73 26.26
CA THR A 368 -6.35 -18.79 25.35
C THR A 368 -5.13 -19.55 24.79
N ASN A 369 -5.12 -20.87 24.92
CA ASN A 369 -4.09 -21.73 24.32
C ASN A 369 -4.11 -21.58 22.78
N LEU A 370 -2.93 -21.35 22.18
CA LEU A 370 -2.75 -21.22 20.71
C LEU A 370 -2.36 -22.52 20.01
N GLY A 371 -2.09 -23.61 20.73
CA GLY A 371 -1.48 -24.84 20.20
C GLY A 371 -2.19 -25.41 18.98
N GLY A 372 -3.53 -25.34 18.93
CA GLY A 372 -4.31 -25.84 17.79
C GLY A 372 -4.24 -25.01 16.50
N ILE A 373 -3.68 -23.79 16.53
CA ILE A 373 -3.58 -22.89 15.37
C ILE A 373 -2.19 -22.27 15.22
N LEU A 374 -1.20 -22.72 15.98
CA LEU A 374 0.11 -22.08 16.06
C LEU A 374 0.75 -21.91 14.68
N VAL A 375 0.69 -22.95 13.85
CA VAL A 375 1.19 -22.96 12.46
C VAL A 375 0.53 -21.86 11.61
N ASP A 376 -0.75 -21.58 11.84
CA ASP A 376 -1.50 -20.59 11.07
C ASP A 376 -1.22 -19.14 11.52
N VAL A 377 -0.83 -18.93 12.78
CA VAL A 377 -0.68 -17.58 13.37
C VAL A 377 0.78 -17.16 13.57
N VAL A 378 1.74 -18.09 13.49
CA VAL A 378 3.15 -17.86 13.88
C VAL A 378 3.75 -16.60 13.25
N HIS A 379 3.45 -16.34 11.97
CA HIS A 379 3.95 -15.16 11.23
C HIS A 379 3.37 -13.81 11.72
N TRP A 380 2.35 -13.83 12.57
CA TRP A 380 1.70 -12.66 13.15
C TRP A 380 1.86 -12.59 14.68
N MET A 381 2.67 -13.48 15.27
CA MET A 381 2.94 -13.47 16.70
C MET A 381 4.13 -12.57 17.01
N ALA A 382 4.01 -11.85 18.13
CA ALA A 382 5.14 -11.10 18.68
C ALA A 382 6.17 -12.06 19.31
N PRO A 383 7.48 -11.73 19.29
CA PRO A 383 8.54 -12.62 19.78
C PRO A 383 8.32 -13.14 21.20
N GLU A 384 7.88 -12.27 22.12
CA GLU A 384 7.61 -12.59 23.53
C GLU A 384 6.44 -13.58 23.72
N LEU A 385 5.61 -13.75 22.69
CA LEU A 385 4.58 -14.80 22.67
C LEU A 385 5.13 -16.12 22.15
N LEU A 386 6.09 -16.10 21.24
CA LEU A 386 6.69 -17.31 20.67
C LEU A 386 7.55 -18.05 21.69
N GLU A 387 8.32 -17.32 22.49
CA GLU A 387 9.17 -17.86 23.57
C GLU A 387 8.35 -18.73 24.54
N LYS A 388 7.14 -18.28 24.90
CA LYS A 388 6.22 -19.03 25.80
C LYS A 388 5.77 -20.39 25.25
N TYR A 389 5.77 -20.58 23.93
CA TYR A 389 5.43 -21.87 23.31
C TYR A 389 6.67 -22.73 23.04
N GLN A 390 7.86 -22.15 23.03
CA GLN A 390 9.12 -22.89 23.00
C GLN A 390 9.36 -23.56 24.36
N ASP A 391 9.17 -22.85 25.47
CA ASP A 391 9.37 -23.38 26.83
C ASP A 391 8.39 -24.53 27.19
N GLN A 392 7.16 -24.49 26.67
CA GLN A 392 6.18 -25.55 26.87
C GLN A 392 6.54 -26.87 26.13
N SER A 393 7.41 -26.81 25.13
CA SER A 393 7.89 -27.99 24.42
C SER A 393 9.09 -28.65 25.11
N THR A 394 9.87 -27.88 25.89
CA THR A 394 10.98 -28.37 26.72
C THR A 394 10.51 -28.96 28.05
N GLU A 395 9.45 -28.44 28.67
CA GLU A 395 8.88 -29.04 29.91
C GLU A 395 8.29 -30.44 29.68
N LYS A 396 7.66 -30.69 28.52
CA LYS A 396 7.12 -32.03 28.19
C LYS A 396 8.18 -33.10 27.91
N LEU A 397 9.44 -32.71 27.68
CA LEU A 397 10.55 -33.63 27.47
C LEU A 397 11.27 -34.01 28.78
N LEU A 398 10.96 -33.34 29.89
CA LEU A 398 11.55 -33.59 31.21
C LEU A 398 10.65 -34.43 32.14
N GLU A 399 9.42 -34.77 31.72
CA GLU A 399 8.48 -35.63 32.45
C GLU A 399 8.29 -37.03 31.82
N CYS A 400 9.21 -37.49 30.95
CA CYS A 400 9.23 -38.87 30.43
C CYS A 400 10.37 -39.69 31.03
#